data_AF-A0A9P5VZZ3-F1
#
_entry.id   AF-A0A9P5VZZ3-F1
#
_cell.length_a   1.000
_cell.length_b   1.000
_cell.length_c   1.000
_cell.angle_alpha   90.00
_cell.angle_beta   90.00
_cell.angle_gamma   90.00
#
_symmetry.space_group_name_H-M   'P 1'
#
loop_
_entity.id
_entity.type
_entity.pdbx_description
1 polymer ?
#
loop_
_entity_poly.entity_id
_entity_poly.type
_entity_poly.pdbx_seq_one_letter_code
_entity_poly.pdbx_strand_id
1 'polypeptide(L)'
;MATITPEAAELTALISCIKQKDPGMGVKKVLTEIQAQQPTWLVSEKRVKKMMGEAGIAMARPEAEMDLDPSVPVSHIDTDVDVSTLTNGQVKARMINKVIGKGLFAAQDLPKGKIIFTEFPFIYFPPMKRYNMVVKGEACGLCARTIKYGHLLVCECPSCGGRIKYCTKACRQTSWDSSHRFECSGLNPALKEYINYCVAENWNAGMGALRCYERILIANETSPQELASVLKHFDAFATVSQEERQKKETSWDMMGDQCREIWEKALELLIKGCQYPLKVTGKNGVSVLTKPLPDHLKDSLFSMDTYLKIVGRYNINNQDGGLYLLHSSLNHACVPNAIIDHPGAGTNYGVSVRLARDIKRDEQLQITYCDPRWKRETRQQYLRTEYLFTCKCKRCTGSDDNLSDEMMQALGFGQQ
;
A
#
# COMPACT_ATOMS: atom_id res chain seq x y z
N MET A 1 -42.92 22.94 22.26
CA MET A 1 -42.54 24.27 21.75
C MET A 1 -43.12 24.43 20.37
N ALA A 2 -43.72 25.57 20.04
CA ALA A 2 -44.30 25.79 18.71
C ALA A 2 -43.18 25.81 17.65
N THR A 3 -43.36 25.07 16.56
CA THR A 3 -42.44 25.08 15.42
C THR A 3 -42.65 26.34 14.59
N ILE A 4 -41.56 27.03 14.27
CA ILE A 4 -41.57 28.31 13.55
C ILE A 4 -41.00 28.08 12.16
N THR A 5 -41.64 28.62 11.14
CA THR A 5 -41.08 28.64 9.79
C THR A 5 -40.28 29.94 9.62
N PRO A 6 -38.95 29.89 9.49
CA PRO A 6 -38.13 31.11 9.48
C PRO A 6 -38.33 31.92 8.20
N GLU A 7 -38.10 33.24 8.29
CA GLU A 7 -38.09 34.12 7.13
C GLU A 7 -36.92 33.80 6.19
N ALA A 8 -37.09 34.09 4.89
CA ALA A 8 -36.09 33.74 3.88
C ALA A 8 -34.74 34.44 4.12
N ALA A 9 -34.74 35.69 4.58
CA ALA A 9 -33.54 36.46 4.87
C ALA A 9 -32.75 35.87 6.05
N GLU A 10 -33.44 35.53 7.14
CA GLU A 10 -32.84 34.95 8.34
C GLU A 10 -32.24 33.57 8.08
N LEU A 11 -32.97 32.72 7.33
CA LEU A 11 -32.49 31.41 6.93
C LEU A 11 -31.25 31.51 6.03
N THR A 12 -31.23 32.45 5.08
CA THR A 12 -30.10 32.67 4.18
C THR A 12 -28.86 33.19 4.91
N ALA A 13 -29.04 34.09 5.88
CA ALA A 13 -27.94 34.59 6.71
C ALA A 13 -27.30 33.48 7.55
N LEU A 14 -28.11 32.60 8.14
CA LEU A 14 -27.61 31.46 8.91
C LEU A 14 -26.88 30.44 8.03
N ILE A 15 -27.43 30.10 6.86
CA ILE A 15 -26.77 29.24 5.86
C ILE A 15 -25.40 29.82 5.46
N SER A 16 -25.32 31.14 5.25
CA SER A 16 -24.07 31.82 4.88
C SER A 16 -23.03 31.73 5.99
N CYS A 17 -23.43 31.93 7.26
CA CYS A 17 -22.55 31.80 8.42
C CYS A 17 -21.99 30.38 8.57
N ILE A 18 -22.85 29.36 8.40
CA ILE A 18 -22.44 27.94 8.43
C ILE A 18 -21.42 27.66 7.31
N LYS A 19 -21.68 28.16 6.11
CA LYS A 19 -20.82 27.96 4.93
C LYS A 19 -19.51 28.74 4.97
N GLN A 20 -19.44 29.87 5.67
CA GLN A 20 -18.17 30.57 5.90
C GLN A 20 -17.20 29.74 6.76
N LYS A 21 -17.73 28.93 7.69
CA LYS A 21 -16.92 28.04 8.54
C LYS A 21 -16.45 26.79 7.80
N ASP A 22 -17.28 26.25 6.91
CA ASP A 22 -16.94 25.12 6.03
C ASP A 22 -17.59 25.30 4.64
N PRO A 23 -16.85 25.85 3.66
CA PRO A 23 -17.36 26.06 2.31
C PRO A 23 -17.80 24.76 1.61
N GLY A 24 -17.23 23.61 1.99
CA GLY A 24 -17.49 22.30 1.39
C GLY A 24 -18.73 21.58 1.92
N MET A 25 -19.44 22.13 2.92
CA MET A 25 -20.52 21.43 3.60
C MET A 25 -21.72 21.12 2.68
N GLY A 26 -22.16 19.85 2.63
CA GLY A 26 -23.33 19.43 1.86
C GLY A 26 -24.67 19.92 2.43
N VAL A 27 -25.71 20.01 1.59
CA VAL A 27 -27.06 20.50 1.97
C VAL A 27 -27.62 19.77 3.21
N LYS A 28 -27.41 18.45 3.30
CA LYS A 28 -27.83 17.65 4.46
C LYS A 28 -27.15 18.08 5.76
N LYS A 29 -25.83 18.26 5.73
CA LYS A 29 -25.06 18.70 6.90
C LYS A 29 -25.40 20.13 7.29
N VAL A 30 -25.61 21.02 6.31
CA VAL A 30 -26.10 22.39 6.57
C VAL A 30 -27.46 22.34 7.27
N LEU A 31 -28.38 21.46 6.84
CA LEU A 31 -29.67 21.29 7.51
C LEU A 31 -29.51 20.79 8.96
N THR A 32 -28.65 19.80 9.20
CA THR A 32 -28.36 19.31 10.56
C THR A 32 -27.83 20.42 11.46
N GLU A 33 -26.94 21.27 10.94
CA GLU A 33 -26.37 22.39 11.69
C GLU A 33 -27.41 23.49 11.97
N ILE A 34 -28.32 23.77 11.02
CA ILE A 34 -29.46 24.67 11.24
C ILE A 34 -30.36 24.12 12.36
N GLN A 35 -30.66 22.83 12.34
CA GLN A 35 -31.50 22.19 13.37
C GLN A 35 -30.80 22.16 14.74
N ALA A 36 -29.47 22.09 14.78
CA ALA A 36 -28.69 22.18 16.02
C ALA A 36 -28.70 23.61 16.59
N GLN A 37 -28.54 24.64 15.75
CA GLN A 37 -28.51 26.04 16.19
C GLN A 37 -29.90 26.63 16.44
N GLN A 38 -30.93 26.15 15.74
CA GLN A 38 -32.32 26.61 15.84
C GLN A 38 -33.30 25.41 15.88
N PRO A 39 -33.43 24.72 17.02
CA PRO A 39 -34.22 23.48 17.14
C PRO A 39 -35.73 23.65 16.91
N THR A 40 -36.24 24.88 17.01
CA THR A 40 -37.67 25.20 16.81
C THR A 40 -38.01 25.47 15.35
N TRP A 41 -37.02 25.55 14.46
CA TRP A 41 -37.23 25.89 13.05
C TRP A 41 -37.68 24.70 12.20
N LEU A 42 -38.76 24.88 11.45
CA LEU A 42 -39.24 23.91 10.47
C LEU A 42 -38.62 24.19 9.10
N VAL A 43 -37.49 23.54 8.82
CA VAL A 43 -36.73 23.72 7.56
C VAL A 43 -36.53 22.36 6.89
N SER A 44 -36.74 22.29 5.57
CA SER A 44 -36.51 21.08 4.76
C SER A 44 -35.24 21.22 3.90
N GLU A 45 -34.64 20.10 3.51
CA GLU A 45 -33.48 20.09 2.60
C GLU A 45 -33.76 20.84 1.29
N LYS A 46 -34.98 20.69 0.75
CA LYS A 46 -35.44 21.38 -0.46
C LYS A 46 -35.43 22.90 -0.27
N ARG A 47 -35.82 23.38 0.91
CA ARG A 47 -35.83 24.81 1.24
C ARG A 47 -34.41 25.36 1.41
N VAL A 48 -33.52 24.63 2.09
CA VAL A 48 -32.09 25.00 2.20
C VAL A 48 -31.46 25.09 0.81
N LYS A 49 -31.68 24.09 -0.05
CA LYS A 49 -31.17 24.07 -1.43
C LYS A 49 -31.66 25.27 -2.24
N LYS A 50 -32.94 25.63 -2.11
CA LYS A 50 -33.53 26.80 -2.79
C LYS A 50 -32.86 28.10 -2.33
N MET A 51 -32.72 28.32 -1.02
CA MET A 51 -32.09 29.53 -0.47
C MET A 51 -30.62 29.66 -0.87
N MET A 52 -29.87 28.55 -0.87
CA MET A 52 -28.48 28.55 -1.34
C MET A 52 -28.36 28.94 -2.81
N GLY A 53 -29.27 28.46 -3.65
CA GLY A 53 -29.32 28.80 -5.08
C GLY A 53 -29.66 30.26 -5.34
N GLU A 54 -30.68 30.79 -4.67
CA GLU A 54 -31.12 32.19 -4.83
C GLU A 54 -30.08 33.19 -4.30
N ALA A 55 -29.32 32.83 -3.26
CA ALA A 55 -28.29 33.67 -2.66
C ALA A 55 -26.88 33.51 -3.27
N GLY A 56 -26.72 32.69 -4.32
CA GLY A 56 -25.41 32.43 -4.94
C GLY A 56 -24.41 31.72 -4.00
N ILE A 57 -24.90 31.07 -2.94
CA ILE A 57 -24.06 30.34 -1.99
C ILE A 57 -23.68 29.01 -2.63
N ALA A 58 -22.38 28.71 -2.67
CA ALA A 58 -21.87 27.49 -3.28
C ALA A 58 -22.54 26.24 -2.67
N MET A 59 -23.42 25.63 -3.45
CA MET A 59 -23.88 24.27 -3.19
C MET A 59 -22.65 23.39 -3.31
N ALA A 60 -22.30 22.67 -2.24
CA ALA A 60 -21.41 21.55 -2.42
C ALA A 60 -22.09 20.69 -3.48
N ARG A 61 -21.41 20.51 -4.63
CA ARG A 61 -21.87 19.52 -5.60
C ARG A 61 -22.07 18.25 -4.78
N PRO A 62 -23.19 17.53 -4.95
CA PRO A 62 -23.18 16.15 -4.54
C PRO A 62 -21.91 15.59 -5.17
N GLU A 63 -20.95 15.14 -4.37
CA GLU A 63 -20.14 14.01 -4.77
C GLU A 63 -21.11 12.83 -4.87
N ALA A 64 -22.09 12.93 -5.79
CA ALA A 64 -22.58 11.78 -6.50
C ALA A 64 -21.31 11.10 -6.96
N GLU A 65 -21.19 9.82 -6.62
CA GLU A 65 -20.34 8.84 -7.28
C GLU A 65 -19.88 9.37 -8.64
N MET A 66 -18.79 10.13 -8.65
CA MET A 66 -17.86 10.02 -9.74
C MET A 66 -17.39 8.61 -9.48
N ASP A 67 -17.90 7.66 -10.28
CA ASP A 67 -17.14 6.46 -10.57
C ASP A 67 -15.74 7.00 -10.86
N LEU A 68 -14.88 6.91 -9.85
CA LEU A 68 -13.49 7.26 -10.03
C LEU A 68 -13.06 6.38 -11.19
N ASP A 69 -12.38 6.99 -12.16
CA ASP A 69 -11.78 6.23 -13.26
C ASP A 69 -11.17 4.95 -12.64
N PRO A 70 -11.54 3.74 -13.11
CA PRO A 70 -11.09 2.48 -12.52
C PRO A 70 -9.56 2.37 -12.39
N SER A 71 -8.83 3.21 -13.12
CA SER A 71 -7.38 3.36 -13.00
C SER A 71 -6.91 4.25 -11.83
N VAL A 72 -7.77 4.80 -10.99
CA VAL A 72 -7.36 5.54 -9.79
C VAL A 72 -7.13 4.56 -8.64
N PRO A 73 -5.90 4.42 -8.12
CA PRO A 73 -5.64 3.55 -6.98
C PRO A 73 -6.37 4.04 -5.73
N VAL A 74 -7.03 3.12 -5.03
CA VAL A 74 -7.80 3.43 -3.82
C VAL A 74 -7.03 2.94 -2.59
N SER A 75 -6.90 3.80 -1.57
CA SER A 75 -6.28 3.47 -0.28
C SER A 75 -7.11 4.01 0.89
N HIS A 76 -6.92 3.41 2.07
CA HIS A 76 -7.63 3.78 3.29
C HIS A 76 -6.68 3.89 4.48
N ILE A 77 -7.08 4.65 5.49
CA ILE A 77 -6.38 4.68 6.77
C ILE A 77 -6.61 3.35 7.47
N ASP A 78 -5.51 2.68 7.79
CA ASP A 78 -5.54 1.51 8.64
C ASP A 78 -5.71 1.94 10.09
N THR A 79 -6.83 1.58 10.70
CA THR A 79 -7.11 1.95 12.09
C THR A 79 -6.48 1.00 13.11
N ASP A 80 -5.94 -0.15 12.69
CA ASP A 80 -5.19 -1.05 13.59
C ASP A 80 -3.70 -0.68 13.68
N VAL A 81 -3.22 0.16 12.77
CA VAL A 81 -1.86 0.69 12.81
C VAL A 81 -1.83 1.92 13.73
N ASP A 82 -1.29 1.76 14.93
CA ASP A 82 -1.07 2.86 15.86
C ASP A 82 0.11 3.74 15.40
N VAL A 83 -0.20 4.69 14.51
CA VAL A 83 0.76 5.66 13.96
C VAL A 83 1.42 6.47 15.07
N SER A 84 0.70 6.81 16.14
CA SER A 84 1.24 7.61 17.24
C SER A 84 2.33 6.81 17.97
N THR A 85 2.06 5.55 18.30
CA THR A 85 3.05 4.68 18.95
C THR A 85 4.26 4.41 18.05
N LEU A 86 4.04 4.12 16.76
CA LEU A 86 5.14 3.83 15.81
C LEU A 86 6.06 5.03 15.56
N THR A 87 5.57 6.25 15.78
CA THR A 87 6.28 7.48 15.41
C THR A 87 6.57 8.37 16.60
N ASN A 88 6.28 7.93 17.82
CA ASN A 88 6.33 8.72 19.06
C ASN A 88 5.55 10.04 18.94
N GLY A 89 4.35 9.99 18.34
CA GLY A 89 3.45 11.12 18.16
C GLY A 89 3.95 12.19 17.17
N GLN A 90 5.03 11.93 16.44
CA GLN A 90 5.66 12.93 15.56
C GLN A 90 4.86 13.18 14.28
N VAL A 91 4.13 12.18 13.81
CA VAL A 91 3.30 12.28 12.60
C VAL A 91 1.91 11.68 12.82
N LYS A 92 1.01 12.02 11.91
CA LYS A 92 -0.37 11.53 11.87
C LYS A 92 -0.76 11.18 10.45
N ALA A 93 -1.52 10.10 10.29
CA ALA A 93 -2.08 9.72 9.00
C ALA A 93 -3.44 10.41 8.79
N ARG A 94 -3.70 10.87 7.56
CA ARG A 94 -4.96 11.53 7.19
C ARG A 94 -5.34 11.18 5.75
N MET A 95 -6.64 11.07 5.48
CA MET A 95 -7.14 11.07 4.10
C MET A 95 -7.06 12.47 3.51
N ILE A 96 -6.55 12.59 2.29
CA ILE A 96 -6.41 13.86 1.58
C ILE A 96 -7.63 14.08 0.70
N ASN A 97 -7.88 13.13 -0.20
CA ASN A 97 -9.09 13.01 -1.00
C ASN A 97 -9.12 11.62 -1.64
N LYS A 98 -10.17 11.35 -2.44
CA LYS A 98 -10.36 10.06 -3.12
C LYS A 98 -9.33 9.72 -4.21
N VAL A 99 -8.60 10.72 -4.73
CA VAL A 99 -7.64 10.55 -5.84
C VAL A 99 -6.21 10.38 -5.34
N ILE A 100 -5.81 11.17 -4.33
CA ILE A 100 -4.48 11.08 -3.71
C ILE A 100 -4.45 9.98 -2.64
N GLY A 101 -5.60 9.72 -2.00
CA GLY A 101 -5.69 8.73 -0.94
C GLY A 101 -5.18 9.25 0.40
N LYS A 102 -4.49 8.38 1.14
CA LYS A 102 -3.94 8.66 2.47
C LYS A 102 -2.58 9.37 2.40
N GLY A 103 -2.20 10.05 3.48
CA GLY A 103 -0.93 10.75 3.61
C GLY A 103 -0.44 10.84 5.06
N LEU A 104 0.87 10.95 5.25
CA LEU A 104 1.48 11.28 6.55
C LEU A 104 1.80 12.77 6.67
N PHE A 105 1.46 13.35 7.82
CA PHE A 105 1.62 14.76 8.11
C PHE A 105 2.34 14.95 9.44
N ALA A 106 3.21 15.96 9.52
CA ALA A 106 3.88 16.31 10.75
C ALA A 106 2.88 16.77 11.82
N ALA A 107 2.98 16.23 13.04
CA ALA A 107 2.17 16.67 14.18
C ALA A 107 2.76 17.92 14.85
N GLN A 108 4.03 18.22 14.58
CA GLN A 108 4.81 19.31 15.15
C GLN A 108 5.90 19.73 14.16
N ASP A 109 6.65 20.78 14.48
CA ASP A 109 7.87 21.10 13.74
C ASP A 109 8.92 20.01 13.97
N LEU A 110 9.54 19.56 12.89
CA LEU A 110 10.51 18.46 12.90
C LEU A 110 11.80 18.90 12.20
N PRO A 111 12.98 18.71 12.82
CA PRO A 111 14.24 19.13 12.24
C PRO A 111 14.73 18.16 11.17
N LYS A 112 15.51 18.68 10.22
CA LYS A 112 16.27 17.92 9.22
C LYS A 112 17.09 16.80 9.87
N GLY A 113 17.22 15.68 9.16
CA GLY A 113 18.05 14.54 9.56
C GLY A 113 17.39 13.62 10.59
N LYS A 114 16.26 14.00 11.17
CA LYS A 114 15.53 13.17 12.13
C LYS A 114 14.92 11.94 11.46
N ILE A 115 15.10 10.77 12.07
CA ILE A 115 14.38 9.55 11.71
C ILE A 115 13.01 9.59 12.40
N ILE A 116 11.93 9.49 11.62
CA ILE A 116 10.56 9.56 12.12
C ILE A 116 10.08 8.19 12.58
N PHE A 117 10.35 7.15 11.80
CA PHE A 117 10.06 5.78 12.16
C PHE A 117 10.97 4.80 11.39
N THR A 118 11.09 3.60 11.94
CA THR A 118 11.66 2.43 11.30
C THR A 118 10.59 1.34 11.26
N GLU A 119 10.41 0.72 10.10
CA GLU A 119 9.37 -0.29 9.88
C GLU A 119 9.98 -1.53 9.22
N PHE A 120 9.45 -2.69 9.59
CA PHE A 120 9.73 -3.98 8.95
C PHE A 120 8.52 -4.39 8.12
N PRO A 121 8.72 -5.21 7.07
CA PRO A 121 7.74 -5.39 6.03
C PRO A 121 6.63 -6.30 6.53
N PHE A 122 5.39 -5.92 6.25
CA PHE A 122 4.24 -6.79 6.39
C PHE A 122 4.35 -8.00 5.45
N ILE A 123 4.82 -7.75 4.21
CA ILE A 123 5.12 -8.75 3.19
C ILE A 123 6.46 -8.41 2.56
N TYR A 124 7.31 -9.41 2.35
CA TYR A 124 8.62 -9.21 1.72
C TYR A 124 8.93 -10.30 0.68
N PHE A 125 9.30 -9.85 -0.51
CA PHE A 125 9.95 -10.66 -1.53
C PHE A 125 11.16 -9.90 -2.08
N PRO A 126 12.40 -10.41 -1.90
CA PRO A 126 13.58 -9.70 -2.36
C PRO A 126 13.65 -9.63 -3.89
N PRO A 127 14.34 -8.63 -4.49
CA PRO A 127 14.54 -8.56 -5.93
C PRO A 127 15.09 -9.88 -6.50
N MET A 128 14.67 -10.28 -7.72
CA MET A 128 14.98 -11.60 -8.28
C MET A 128 16.47 -11.99 -8.21
N LYS A 129 17.38 -11.04 -8.44
CA LYS A 129 18.83 -11.28 -8.30
C LYS A 129 19.20 -11.76 -6.89
N ARG A 130 18.61 -11.18 -5.85
CA ARG A 130 18.78 -11.58 -4.45
C ARG A 130 18.06 -12.89 -4.15
N TYR A 131 16.85 -13.09 -4.68
CA TYR A 131 16.13 -14.35 -4.55
C TYR A 131 16.94 -15.54 -5.13
N ASN A 132 17.61 -15.35 -6.27
CA ASN A 132 18.52 -16.34 -6.85
C ASN A 132 19.68 -16.72 -5.91
N MET A 133 20.14 -15.81 -5.05
CA MET A 133 21.13 -16.12 -4.01
C MET A 133 20.48 -16.88 -2.84
N VAL A 134 19.23 -16.56 -2.49
CA VAL A 134 18.47 -17.26 -1.43
C VAL A 134 18.31 -18.73 -1.76
N VAL A 135 17.88 -19.07 -2.98
CA VAL A 135 17.67 -20.46 -3.40
C VAL A 135 18.96 -21.27 -3.53
N LYS A 136 20.11 -20.59 -3.67
CA LYS A 136 21.46 -21.21 -3.63
C LYS A 136 22.01 -21.34 -2.21
N GLY A 137 21.31 -20.82 -1.20
CA GLY A 137 21.80 -20.77 0.19
C GLY A 137 22.92 -19.75 0.42
N GLU A 138 23.12 -18.81 -0.50
CA GLU A 138 24.11 -17.73 -0.41
C GLU A 138 23.55 -16.48 0.28
N ALA A 139 22.23 -16.41 0.45
CA ALA A 139 21.54 -15.33 1.15
C ALA A 139 20.43 -15.88 2.07
N CYS A 140 20.07 -15.08 3.08
CA CYS A 140 19.04 -15.40 4.06
C CYS A 140 17.65 -15.53 3.42
N GLY A 141 16.93 -16.60 3.72
CA GLY A 141 15.57 -16.84 3.25
C GLY A 141 14.51 -15.83 3.71
N LEU A 142 14.81 -15.02 4.72
CA LEU A 142 13.96 -13.91 5.15
C LEU A 142 14.44 -12.57 4.61
N CYS A 143 15.59 -12.10 5.12
CA CYS A 143 16.04 -10.74 4.88
C CYS A 143 16.92 -10.60 3.64
N ALA A 144 17.20 -11.68 2.90
CA ALA A 144 18.05 -11.70 1.72
C ALA A 144 19.48 -11.12 1.91
N ARG A 145 19.91 -10.95 3.16
CA ARG A 145 21.30 -10.63 3.49
C ARG A 145 22.20 -11.78 3.07
N THR A 146 23.32 -11.47 2.42
CA THR A 146 24.32 -12.46 2.05
C THR A 146 24.85 -13.20 3.28
N ILE A 147 24.88 -14.51 3.21
CA ILE A 147 25.40 -15.38 4.26
C ILE A 147 26.90 -15.57 4.03
N LYS A 148 27.71 -15.27 5.05
CA LYS A 148 29.14 -15.60 5.05
C LYS A 148 29.30 -17.04 5.57
N TYR A 149 29.94 -17.90 4.79
CA TYR A 149 30.22 -19.29 5.16
C TYR A 149 31.02 -19.37 6.47
N GLY A 150 30.72 -20.38 7.29
CA GLY A 150 31.41 -20.62 8.59
C GLY A 150 30.86 -19.82 9.78
N HIS A 151 29.82 -19.01 9.61
CA HIS A 151 29.22 -18.27 10.71
C HIS A 151 28.30 -19.15 11.58
N LEU A 152 28.59 -19.28 12.88
CA LEU A 152 27.94 -20.20 13.82
C LEU A 152 26.42 -20.02 13.99
N LEU A 153 25.89 -18.82 13.68
CA LEU A 153 24.45 -18.53 13.81
C LEU A 153 23.61 -18.98 12.63
N VAL A 154 24.24 -19.38 11.51
CA VAL A 154 23.53 -19.81 10.31
C VAL A 154 22.74 -21.08 10.61
N CYS A 155 21.47 -21.07 10.27
CA CYS A 155 20.61 -22.24 10.40
C CYS A 155 19.82 -22.45 9.12
N GLU A 156 19.34 -23.67 8.92
CA GLU A 156 18.62 -24.06 7.71
C GLU A 156 17.24 -24.64 8.05
N CYS A 157 16.38 -24.73 7.05
CA CYS A 157 15.09 -25.40 7.21
C CYS A 157 15.25 -26.92 7.08
N PRO A 158 14.90 -27.70 8.13
CA PRO A 158 15.02 -29.16 8.08
C PRO A 158 14.03 -29.80 7.11
N SER A 159 12.84 -29.22 6.95
CA SER A 159 11.78 -29.77 6.11
C SER A 159 12.10 -29.73 4.61
N CYS A 160 12.86 -28.74 4.14
CA CYS A 160 13.28 -28.65 2.74
C CYS A 160 14.66 -29.27 2.45
N GLY A 161 15.23 -30.01 3.40
CA GLY A 161 16.55 -30.61 3.26
C GLY A 161 17.69 -29.58 3.20
N GLY A 162 17.58 -28.49 3.97
CA GLY A 162 18.63 -27.47 4.07
C GLY A 162 18.77 -26.51 2.88
N ARG A 163 17.86 -26.57 1.90
CA ARG A 163 17.90 -25.71 0.69
C ARG A 163 17.85 -24.21 1.03
N ILE A 164 16.99 -23.84 1.97
CA ILE A 164 16.87 -22.45 2.43
C ILE A 164 17.62 -22.27 3.73
N LYS A 165 18.53 -21.29 3.73
CA LYS A 165 19.38 -20.92 4.87
C LYS A 165 18.99 -19.55 5.42
N TYR A 166 19.27 -19.33 6.70
CA TYR A 166 18.92 -18.12 7.43
C TYR A 166 20.10 -17.63 8.25
N CYS A 167 20.24 -16.31 8.40
CA CYS A 167 21.30 -15.71 9.20
C CYS A 167 21.23 -16.10 10.69
N THR A 168 20.02 -16.28 11.21
CA THR A 168 19.74 -16.58 12.62
C THR A 168 18.49 -17.44 12.75
N LYS A 169 18.33 -18.07 13.92
CA LYS A 169 17.08 -18.78 14.29
C LYS A 169 15.86 -17.85 14.25
N ALA A 170 16.02 -16.58 14.60
CA ALA A 170 14.94 -15.59 14.52
C ALA A 170 14.50 -15.37 13.06
N CYS A 171 15.43 -15.20 12.12
CA CYS A 171 15.08 -15.11 10.70
C CYS A 171 14.36 -16.37 10.18
N ARG A 172 14.81 -17.56 10.60
CA ARG A 172 14.14 -18.82 10.24
C ARG A 172 12.70 -18.84 10.76
N GLN A 173 12.50 -18.49 12.04
CA GLN A 173 11.19 -18.51 12.67
C GLN A 173 10.25 -17.48 12.04
N THR A 174 10.69 -16.22 11.89
CA THR A 174 9.87 -15.20 11.23
C THR A 174 9.52 -15.58 9.80
N SER A 175 10.45 -16.13 9.02
CA SER A 175 10.16 -16.62 7.67
C SER A 175 9.17 -17.78 7.68
N TRP A 176 9.32 -18.71 8.62
CA TRP A 176 8.38 -19.82 8.80
C TRP A 176 6.96 -19.31 9.09
N ASP A 177 6.83 -18.35 10.01
CA ASP A 177 5.55 -17.80 10.44
C ASP A 177 4.91 -16.90 9.38
N SER A 178 5.71 -16.24 8.53
CA SER A 178 5.19 -15.34 7.51
C SER A 178 4.82 -16.06 6.22
N SER A 179 5.61 -17.06 5.80
CA SER A 179 5.66 -17.39 4.37
C SER A 179 6.29 -18.76 4.04
N HIS A 180 7.49 -19.06 4.54
CA HIS A 180 8.26 -20.25 4.14
C HIS A 180 7.60 -21.58 4.50
N ARG A 181 6.82 -21.67 5.59
CA ARG A 181 6.07 -22.90 5.91
C ARG A 181 5.21 -23.35 4.72
N PHE A 182 4.65 -22.38 3.98
CA PHE A 182 3.80 -22.61 2.81
C PHE A 182 4.60 -22.88 1.53
N GLU A 183 5.73 -22.21 1.32
CA GLU A 183 6.60 -22.45 0.16
C GLU A 183 7.57 -23.63 0.30
N CYS A 184 7.66 -24.20 1.50
CA CYS A 184 8.64 -25.21 1.80
C CYS A 184 8.47 -26.39 0.84
N SER A 185 9.43 -26.56 -0.08
CA SER A 185 9.35 -27.62 -1.10
C SER A 185 9.27 -29.05 -0.56
N GLY A 186 9.59 -29.27 0.72
CA GLY A 186 9.39 -30.56 1.38
C GLY A 186 7.99 -30.76 1.97
N LEU A 187 7.19 -29.69 2.10
CA LEU A 187 5.83 -29.72 2.65
C LEU A 187 4.79 -29.45 1.57
N ASN A 188 5.04 -28.47 0.70
CA ASN A 188 4.17 -28.10 -0.41
C ASN A 188 4.93 -28.12 -1.75
N PRO A 189 5.22 -29.31 -2.30
CA PRO A 189 5.91 -29.42 -3.59
C PRO A 189 5.07 -28.88 -4.77
N ALA A 190 3.74 -28.81 -4.64
CA ALA A 190 2.85 -28.34 -5.71
C ALA A 190 3.08 -26.87 -6.07
N LEU A 191 3.42 -26.03 -5.08
CA LEU A 191 3.69 -24.60 -5.29
C LEU A 191 4.95 -24.33 -6.13
N LYS A 192 5.84 -25.33 -6.26
CA LYS A 192 7.09 -25.19 -7.03
C LYS A 192 6.83 -24.79 -8.48
N GLU A 193 5.72 -25.23 -9.08
CA GLU A 193 5.39 -24.88 -10.47
C GLU A 193 5.11 -23.38 -10.63
N TYR A 194 4.33 -22.78 -9.72
CA TYR A 194 4.08 -21.34 -9.70
C TYR A 194 5.37 -20.55 -9.50
N ILE A 195 6.16 -20.92 -8.48
CA ILE A 195 7.43 -20.24 -8.17
C ILE A 195 8.37 -20.30 -9.37
N ASN A 196 8.54 -21.48 -9.98
CA ASN A 196 9.39 -21.64 -11.15
C ASN A 196 8.90 -20.81 -12.35
N TYR A 197 7.58 -20.72 -12.53
CA TYR A 197 6.98 -19.89 -13.58
C TYR A 197 7.33 -18.40 -13.36
N CYS A 198 7.10 -17.86 -12.17
CA CYS A 198 7.46 -16.48 -11.86
C CYS A 198 8.97 -16.22 -11.98
N VAL A 199 9.82 -17.18 -11.61
CA VAL A 199 11.29 -17.05 -11.76
C VAL A 199 11.70 -17.04 -13.23
N ALA A 200 11.12 -17.92 -14.05
CA ALA A 200 11.41 -17.98 -15.48
C ALA A 200 11.02 -16.68 -16.21
N GLU A 201 9.89 -16.08 -15.82
CA GLU A 201 9.42 -14.78 -16.33
C GLU A 201 10.10 -13.57 -15.67
N ASN A 202 11.05 -13.78 -14.74
CA ASN A 202 11.67 -12.71 -13.93
C ASN A 202 10.63 -11.80 -13.25
N TRP A 203 9.50 -12.39 -12.82
CA TRP A 203 8.31 -11.66 -12.41
C TRP A 203 8.22 -11.49 -10.88
N ASN A 204 8.85 -10.42 -10.39
CA ASN A 204 8.84 -10.10 -8.95
C ASN A 204 7.42 -9.88 -8.39
N ALA A 205 6.50 -9.31 -9.19
CA ALA A 205 5.14 -9.02 -8.73
C ALA A 205 4.29 -10.29 -8.56
N GLY A 206 4.52 -11.33 -9.37
CA GLY A 206 3.93 -12.65 -9.15
C GLY A 206 4.39 -13.27 -7.84
N MET A 207 5.70 -13.23 -7.56
CA MET A 207 6.23 -13.69 -6.26
C MET A 207 5.71 -12.85 -5.09
N GLY A 208 5.58 -11.53 -5.27
CA GLY A 208 4.94 -10.64 -4.29
C GLY A 208 3.48 -11.00 -4.02
N ALA A 209 2.71 -11.30 -5.09
CA ALA A 209 1.35 -11.77 -4.98
C ALA A 209 1.28 -13.09 -4.20
N LEU A 210 2.14 -14.06 -4.51
CA LEU A 210 2.23 -15.30 -3.73
C LEU A 210 2.41 -15.04 -2.23
N ARG A 211 3.32 -14.13 -1.85
CA ARG A 211 3.49 -13.76 -0.43
C ARG A 211 2.23 -13.13 0.18
N CYS A 212 1.44 -12.41 -0.61
CA CYS A 212 0.14 -11.90 -0.16
C CYS A 212 -0.84 -13.06 0.14
N TYR A 213 -0.96 -14.04 -0.77
CA TYR A 213 -1.80 -15.22 -0.55
C TYR A 213 -1.34 -16.01 0.68
N GLU A 214 -0.04 -16.21 0.84
CA GLU A 214 0.55 -16.88 2.01
C GLU A 214 0.13 -16.21 3.31
N ARG A 215 0.22 -14.88 3.37
CA ARG A 215 -0.16 -14.11 4.56
C ARG A 215 -1.63 -14.33 4.92
N ILE A 216 -2.52 -14.32 3.93
CA ILE A 216 -3.97 -14.57 4.13
C ILE A 216 -4.22 -16.00 4.60
N LEU A 217 -3.64 -16.99 3.92
CA LEU A 217 -3.86 -18.40 4.21
C LEU A 217 -3.30 -18.80 5.59
N ILE A 218 -2.11 -18.30 5.95
CA ILE A 218 -1.51 -18.54 7.27
C ILE A 218 -2.31 -17.83 8.37
N ALA A 219 -2.84 -16.63 8.11
CA ALA A 219 -3.71 -15.92 9.05
C ALA A 219 -5.01 -16.70 9.31
N ASN A 220 -5.63 -17.24 8.26
CA ASN A 220 -6.79 -18.14 8.37
C ASN A 220 -6.48 -19.37 9.22
N GLU A 221 -5.31 -19.99 9.01
CA GLU A 221 -4.88 -21.13 9.82
C GLU A 221 -4.64 -20.75 11.28
N THR A 222 -4.22 -19.51 11.54
CA THR A 222 -3.93 -19.01 12.89
C THR A 222 -5.22 -18.79 13.68
N SER A 223 -6.04 -17.81 13.28
CA SER A 223 -7.34 -17.53 13.92
C SER A 223 -8.23 -16.64 13.05
N PRO A 224 -9.56 -16.64 13.25
CA PRO A 224 -10.45 -15.69 12.57
C PRO A 224 -10.09 -14.22 12.84
N GLN A 225 -9.58 -13.90 14.04
CA GLN A 225 -9.17 -12.54 14.42
C GLN A 225 -7.93 -12.10 13.63
N GLU A 226 -6.93 -12.96 13.52
CA GLU A 226 -5.72 -12.71 12.73
C GLU A 226 -6.09 -12.54 11.24
N LEU A 227 -6.97 -13.39 10.71
CA LEU A 227 -7.45 -13.27 9.34
C LEU A 227 -8.13 -11.92 9.09
N ALA A 228 -9.06 -11.52 9.97
CA ALA A 228 -9.75 -10.23 9.86
C ALA A 228 -8.78 -9.05 9.89
N SER A 229 -7.79 -9.08 10.80
CA SER A 229 -6.75 -8.06 10.90
C SER A 229 -5.89 -7.99 9.63
N VAL A 230 -5.44 -9.14 9.11
CA VAL A 230 -4.66 -9.22 7.86
C VAL A 230 -5.44 -8.69 6.66
N LEU A 231 -6.71 -9.06 6.51
CA LEU A 231 -7.56 -8.54 5.42
C LEU A 231 -7.76 -7.02 5.52
N LYS A 232 -7.95 -6.49 6.74
CA LYS A 232 -8.05 -5.05 6.97
C LYS A 232 -6.77 -4.31 6.62
N HIS A 233 -5.60 -4.85 6.98
CA HIS A 233 -4.31 -4.31 6.57
C HIS A 233 -4.17 -4.28 5.05
N PHE A 234 -4.62 -5.34 4.37
CA PHE A 234 -4.64 -5.41 2.91
C PHE A 234 -5.52 -4.33 2.27
N ASP A 235 -6.70 -4.08 2.82
CA ASP A 235 -7.63 -3.06 2.32
C ASP A 235 -7.09 -1.63 2.49
N ALA A 236 -6.17 -1.41 3.43
CA ALA A 236 -5.56 -0.10 3.62
C ALA A 236 -4.52 0.26 2.55
N PHE A 237 -3.89 -0.71 1.89
CA PHE A 237 -2.90 -0.46 0.83
C PHE A 237 -3.56 0.10 -0.43
N ALA A 238 -2.81 0.95 -1.17
CA ALA A 238 -3.28 1.46 -2.45
C ALA A 238 -3.52 0.30 -3.43
N THR A 239 -4.73 0.18 -3.95
CA THR A 239 -5.13 -0.97 -4.76
C THR A 239 -5.73 -0.51 -6.08
N VAL A 240 -5.29 -1.13 -7.16
CA VAL A 240 -5.87 -1.05 -8.50
C VAL A 240 -5.64 -2.42 -9.16
N SER A 241 -6.48 -2.81 -10.12
CA SER A 241 -6.21 -4.02 -10.90
C SER A 241 -4.92 -3.87 -11.71
N GLN A 242 -4.12 -4.93 -11.78
CA GLN A 242 -2.93 -4.97 -12.62
C GLN A 242 -3.26 -4.75 -14.10
N GLU A 243 -4.44 -5.18 -14.56
CA GLU A 243 -4.89 -4.93 -15.92
C GLU A 243 -5.08 -3.43 -16.19
N GLU A 244 -5.73 -2.71 -15.28
CA GLU A 244 -5.93 -1.26 -15.41
C GLU A 244 -4.59 -0.50 -15.41
N ARG A 245 -3.56 -1.02 -14.73
CA ARG A 245 -2.19 -0.50 -14.84
C ARG A 245 -1.64 -0.70 -16.25
N GLN A 246 -1.68 -1.93 -16.77
CA GLN A 246 -1.10 -2.24 -18.06
C GLN A 246 -1.83 -1.59 -19.24
N LYS A 247 -3.12 -1.31 -19.13
CA LYS A 247 -3.88 -0.50 -20.10
C LYS A 247 -3.29 0.89 -20.35
N LYS A 248 -2.46 1.43 -19.45
CA LYS A 248 -1.77 2.71 -19.64
C LYS A 248 -0.46 2.58 -20.44
N GLU A 249 0.01 1.36 -20.69
CA GLU A 249 1.14 1.11 -21.58
C GLU A 249 0.70 1.24 -23.03
N THR A 250 1.52 1.90 -23.86
CA THR A 250 1.21 2.13 -25.28
C THR A 250 1.08 0.82 -26.08
N SER A 251 1.71 -0.26 -25.63
CA SER A 251 1.69 -1.57 -26.27
C SER A 251 0.49 -2.44 -25.89
N TRP A 252 -0.38 -2.00 -24.96
CA TRP A 252 -1.49 -2.82 -24.47
C TRP A 252 -2.42 -3.30 -25.59
N ASP A 253 -2.75 -2.43 -26.55
CA ASP A 253 -3.63 -2.79 -27.67
C ASP A 253 -3.07 -3.93 -28.53
N MET A 254 -1.75 -4.15 -28.51
CA MET A 254 -1.10 -5.23 -29.26
C MET A 254 -0.79 -6.46 -28.39
N MET A 255 -0.46 -6.25 -27.11
CA MET A 255 0.10 -7.30 -26.23
C MET A 255 -0.86 -7.74 -25.11
N GLY A 256 -2.04 -7.12 -24.99
CA GLY A 256 -2.96 -7.35 -23.88
C GLY A 256 -3.38 -8.82 -23.73
N ASP A 257 -3.63 -9.52 -24.83
CA ASP A 257 -4.00 -10.94 -24.80
C ASP A 257 -2.86 -11.82 -24.27
N GLN A 258 -1.62 -11.56 -24.70
CA GLN A 258 -0.44 -12.28 -24.19
C GLN A 258 -0.23 -12.04 -22.69
N CYS A 259 -0.47 -10.81 -22.21
CA CYS A 259 -0.41 -10.50 -20.79
C CYS A 259 -1.49 -11.24 -19.99
N ARG A 260 -2.71 -11.37 -20.53
CA ARG A 260 -3.79 -12.15 -19.89
C ARG A 260 -3.45 -13.62 -19.80
N GLU A 261 -2.91 -14.22 -20.87
CA GLU A 261 -2.49 -15.63 -20.87
C GLU A 261 -1.45 -15.93 -19.78
N ILE A 262 -0.50 -15.00 -19.57
CA ILE A 262 0.48 -15.10 -18.48
C ILE A 262 -0.21 -15.11 -17.11
N TRP A 263 -1.20 -14.24 -16.90
CA TRP A 263 -1.93 -14.16 -15.63
C TRP A 263 -2.83 -15.36 -15.38
N GLU A 264 -3.53 -15.84 -16.40
CA GLU A 264 -4.38 -17.04 -16.35
C GLU A 264 -3.56 -18.26 -15.96
N LYS A 265 -2.44 -18.49 -16.66
CA LYS A 265 -1.53 -19.58 -16.35
C LYS A 265 -0.95 -19.46 -14.95
N ALA A 266 -0.56 -18.25 -14.53
CA ALA A 266 -0.06 -18.03 -13.18
C ALA A 266 -1.13 -18.36 -12.13
N LEU A 267 -2.36 -17.89 -12.30
CA LEU A 267 -3.44 -18.14 -11.36
C LEU A 267 -3.79 -19.64 -11.29
N GLU A 268 -3.81 -20.35 -12.43
CA GLU A 268 -4.00 -21.80 -12.46
C GLU A 268 -2.94 -22.53 -11.62
N LEU A 269 -1.67 -22.20 -11.82
CA LEU A 269 -0.55 -22.77 -11.06
C LEU A 269 -0.62 -22.41 -9.57
N LEU A 270 -1.06 -21.19 -9.25
CA LEU A 270 -1.25 -20.74 -7.88
C LEU A 270 -2.36 -21.55 -7.19
N ILE A 271 -3.53 -21.67 -7.83
CA ILE A 271 -4.66 -22.45 -7.32
C ILE A 271 -4.22 -23.89 -7.06
N LYS A 272 -3.48 -24.50 -7.99
CA LYS A 272 -2.90 -25.84 -7.84
C LYS A 272 -1.97 -25.92 -6.63
N GLY A 273 -1.11 -24.92 -6.42
CA GLY A 273 -0.19 -24.84 -5.28
C GLY A 273 -0.87 -24.49 -3.94
N CYS A 274 -2.03 -23.84 -3.97
CA CYS A 274 -2.82 -23.41 -2.82
C CYS A 274 -3.96 -24.36 -2.45
N GLN A 275 -4.06 -25.54 -3.08
CA GLN A 275 -5.14 -26.48 -2.84
C GLN A 275 -5.29 -26.82 -1.36
N TYR A 276 -6.52 -26.68 -0.87
CA TYR A 276 -6.87 -26.77 0.53
C TYR A 276 -7.85 -27.91 0.82
N PRO A 277 -7.77 -28.59 1.97
CA PRO A 277 -6.63 -28.62 2.90
C PRO A 277 -5.39 -29.22 2.23
N LEU A 278 -4.21 -28.68 2.55
CA LEU A 278 -2.96 -29.29 2.07
C LEU A 278 -2.86 -30.68 2.69
N LYS A 279 -3.01 -31.73 1.85
CA LYS A 279 -2.98 -33.13 2.29
C LYS A 279 -1.70 -33.40 3.09
N VAL A 280 -1.85 -34.11 4.21
CA VAL A 280 -0.72 -34.59 5.02
C VAL A 280 0.18 -35.47 4.16
N THR A 281 1.35 -34.99 3.79
CA THR A 281 2.33 -35.76 3.01
C THR A 281 3.43 -36.28 3.94
N GLY A 282 3.26 -37.52 4.42
CA GLY A 282 4.34 -38.31 5.04
C GLY A 282 4.06 -38.87 6.44
N LYS A 283 4.85 -39.89 6.85
CA LYS A 283 4.72 -40.63 8.12
C LYS A 283 4.83 -39.76 9.40
N ASN A 284 5.33 -38.52 9.28
CA ASN A 284 5.45 -37.52 10.36
C ASN A 284 4.78 -36.17 10.00
N GLY A 285 3.80 -36.17 9.08
CA GLY A 285 3.36 -34.97 8.37
C GLY A 285 2.75 -33.89 9.27
N VAL A 286 3.40 -32.72 9.31
CA VAL A 286 2.81 -31.48 9.80
C VAL A 286 2.12 -30.82 8.61
N SER A 287 0.78 -30.84 8.59
CA SER A 287 0.04 -30.06 7.59
C SER A 287 0.28 -28.58 7.85
N VAL A 288 0.59 -27.85 6.78
CA VAL A 288 0.89 -26.42 6.87
C VAL A 288 -0.40 -25.61 6.99
N LEU A 289 -1.52 -26.10 6.44
CA LEU A 289 -2.82 -25.46 6.57
C LEU A 289 -3.93 -26.52 6.53
N THR A 290 -4.74 -26.58 7.60
CA THR A 290 -5.78 -27.59 7.82
C THR A 290 -7.23 -27.06 7.91
N LYS A 291 -7.44 -25.82 8.40
CA LYS A 291 -8.74 -25.13 8.51
C LYS A 291 -9.33 -24.60 7.20
N PRO A 292 -10.51 -25.04 6.74
CA PRO A 292 -11.09 -24.56 5.48
C PRO A 292 -11.21 -23.02 5.47
N LEU A 293 -11.10 -22.41 4.29
CA LEU A 293 -11.38 -20.98 4.14
C LEU A 293 -12.84 -20.67 4.51
N PRO A 294 -13.15 -19.47 5.01
CA PRO A 294 -14.52 -18.99 5.12
C PRO A 294 -15.20 -18.92 3.75
N ASP A 295 -16.51 -19.16 3.69
CA ASP A 295 -17.26 -19.24 2.42
C ASP A 295 -17.10 -17.99 1.54
N HIS A 296 -17.11 -16.80 2.14
CA HIS A 296 -16.90 -15.54 1.42
C HIS A 296 -15.53 -15.42 0.73
N LEU A 297 -14.49 -16.14 1.21
CA LEU A 297 -13.16 -16.17 0.60
C LEU A 297 -13.00 -17.34 -0.37
N LYS A 298 -13.70 -18.46 -0.17
CA LYS A 298 -13.60 -19.63 -1.06
C LYS A 298 -13.86 -19.25 -2.52
N ASP A 299 -14.91 -18.46 -2.73
CA ASP A 299 -15.37 -18.12 -4.07
C ASP A 299 -14.64 -16.90 -4.67
N SER A 300 -14.11 -16.01 -3.82
CA SER A 300 -13.57 -14.71 -4.26
C SER A 300 -12.04 -14.65 -4.32
N LEU A 301 -11.33 -15.33 -3.42
CA LEU A 301 -9.89 -15.15 -3.22
C LEU A 301 -9.06 -15.58 -4.45
N PHE A 302 -9.50 -16.63 -5.13
CA PHE A 302 -8.82 -17.20 -6.30
C PHE A 302 -9.47 -16.79 -7.63
N SER A 303 -10.30 -15.75 -7.64
CA SER A 303 -10.79 -15.17 -8.88
C SER A 303 -9.69 -14.35 -9.57
N MET A 304 -9.79 -14.22 -10.89
CA MET A 304 -8.86 -13.38 -11.66
C MET A 304 -8.86 -11.92 -11.19
N ASP A 305 -10.03 -11.37 -10.87
CA ASP A 305 -10.16 -10.01 -10.35
C ASP A 305 -9.36 -9.82 -9.04
N THR A 306 -9.53 -10.71 -8.06
CA THR A 306 -8.76 -10.65 -6.81
C THR A 306 -7.27 -10.82 -7.06
N TYR A 307 -6.88 -11.77 -7.92
CA TYR A 307 -5.48 -12.01 -8.25
C TYR A 307 -4.81 -10.76 -8.84
N LEU A 308 -5.46 -10.12 -9.83
CA LEU A 308 -4.94 -8.91 -10.46
C LEU A 308 -4.95 -7.70 -9.51
N LYS A 309 -5.93 -7.60 -8.59
CA LYS A 309 -5.90 -6.59 -7.52
C LYS A 309 -4.74 -6.81 -6.55
N ILE A 310 -4.42 -8.05 -6.20
CA ILE A 310 -3.26 -8.36 -5.34
C ILE A 310 -1.95 -8.02 -6.05
N VAL A 311 -1.80 -8.37 -7.33
CA VAL A 311 -0.61 -8.04 -8.13
C VAL A 311 -0.47 -6.51 -8.26
N GLY A 312 -1.55 -5.80 -8.60
CA GLY A 312 -1.54 -4.35 -8.75
C GLY A 312 -1.26 -3.62 -7.43
N ARG A 313 -1.85 -4.10 -6.32
CA ARG A 313 -1.54 -3.63 -4.96
C ARG A 313 -0.06 -3.81 -4.63
N TYR A 314 0.51 -4.98 -4.92
CA TYR A 314 1.93 -5.21 -4.70
C TYR A 314 2.77 -4.21 -5.50
N ASN A 315 2.53 -4.06 -6.81
CA ASN A 315 3.31 -3.16 -7.66
C ASN A 315 3.28 -1.70 -7.19
N ILE A 316 2.12 -1.18 -6.78
CA ILE A 316 2.00 0.23 -6.37
C ILE A 316 2.67 0.50 -5.02
N ASN A 317 2.65 -0.45 -4.09
CA ASN A 317 3.12 -0.23 -2.73
C ASN A 317 4.52 -0.80 -2.47
N ASN A 318 5.10 -1.52 -3.44
CA ASN A 318 6.39 -2.18 -3.32
C ASN A 318 7.52 -1.17 -3.13
N GLN A 319 8.19 -1.26 -1.98
CA GLN A 319 9.46 -0.59 -1.70
C GLN A 319 10.57 -1.64 -1.55
N ASP A 320 11.41 -1.79 -2.57
CA ASP A 320 12.56 -2.70 -2.60
C ASP A 320 12.25 -4.16 -2.21
N GLY A 321 11.05 -4.61 -2.57
CA GLY A 321 10.53 -5.95 -2.28
C GLY A 321 9.56 -6.01 -1.10
N GLY A 322 9.36 -4.91 -0.36
CA GLY A 322 8.54 -4.88 0.84
C GLY A 322 7.22 -4.13 0.68
N LEU A 323 6.17 -4.64 1.32
CA LEU A 323 4.96 -3.89 1.65
C LEU A 323 4.99 -3.50 3.13
N TYR A 324 4.78 -2.24 3.41
CA TYR A 324 4.95 -1.64 4.74
C TYR A 324 3.69 -0.84 5.09
N LEU A 325 3.06 -1.14 6.23
CA LEU A 325 1.74 -0.63 6.58
C LEU A 325 1.74 0.89 6.71
N LEU A 326 2.72 1.45 7.43
CA LEU A 326 2.81 2.88 7.64
C LEU A 326 3.49 3.59 6.47
N HIS A 327 4.63 3.07 5.98
CA HIS A 327 5.36 3.66 4.85
C HIS A 327 4.51 3.79 3.58
N SER A 328 3.57 2.88 3.31
CA SER A 328 2.62 2.99 2.18
C SER A 328 1.76 4.27 2.19
N SER A 329 1.79 5.04 3.28
CA SER A 329 1.09 6.33 3.40
C SER A 329 1.95 7.54 3.00
N LEU A 330 3.20 7.36 2.59
CA LEU A 330 4.07 8.44 2.12
C LEU A 330 3.82 8.71 0.64
N ASN A 331 3.39 9.92 0.30
CA ASN A 331 3.12 10.33 -1.08
C ASN A 331 4.37 10.80 -1.83
N HIS A 332 4.24 10.89 -3.15
CA HIS A 332 5.30 11.35 -4.03
C HIS A 332 5.49 12.88 -4.05
N ALA A 333 6.75 13.33 -4.10
CA ALA A 333 7.16 14.61 -4.65
C ALA A 333 8.49 14.49 -5.41
N CYS A 334 8.62 15.16 -6.56
CA CYS A 334 9.89 15.17 -7.32
C CYS A 334 11.01 15.96 -6.61
N VAL A 335 10.66 16.76 -5.60
CA VAL A 335 11.57 17.35 -4.62
C VAL A 335 11.11 16.84 -3.25
N PRO A 336 11.60 15.68 -2.83
CA PRO A 336 11.12 15.05 -1.60
C PRO A 336 11.60 15.82 -0.36
N ASN A 337 10.88 15.65 0.74
CA ASN A 337 11.26 16.20 2.04
C ASN A 337 11.54 15.08 3.08
N ALA A 338 11.30 13.81 2.70
CA ALA A 338 11.65 12.61 3.43
C ALA A 338 12.41 11.62 2.51
N ILE A 339 13.28 10.81 3.10
CA ILE A 339 14.19 9.89 2.44
C ILE A 339 14.08 8.52 3.12
N ILE A 340 14.21 7.46 2.31
CA ILE A 340 14.21 6.09 2.77
C ILE A 340 15.66 5.63 2.96
N ASP A 341 15.97 5.19 4.16
CA ASP A 341 17.20 4.48 4.49
C ASP A 341 16.88 3.00 4.77
N HIS A 342 17.87 2.12 4.64
CA HIS A 342 17.75 0.72 5.06
C HIS A 342 18.55 0.49 6.34
N PRO A 343 17.90 0.15 7.48
CA PRO A 343 18.58 0.00 8.77
C PRO A 343 19.47 -1.25 8.84
N GLY A 344 19.31 -2.19 7.91
CA GLY A 344 20.08 -3.43 7.87
C GLY A 344 21.21 -3.39 6.85
N ALA A 345 22.44 -3.60 7.29
CA ALA A 345 23.58 -3.72 6.38
C ALA A 345 23.38 -4.90 5.39
N GLY A 346 23.52 -4.61 4.10
CA GLY A 346 23.45 -5.60 3.02
C GLY A 346 22.06 -6.22 2.81
N THR A 347 20.99 -5.56 3.26
CA THR A 347 19.61 -6.02 3.13
C THR A 347 18.65 -4.84 3.00
N ASN A 348 17.58 -5.01 2.21
CA ASN A 348 16.50 -4.04 2.05
C ASN A 348 15.24 -4.47 2.82
N TYR A 349 15.37 -5.39 3.78
CA TYR A 349 14.23 -5.95 4.52
C TYR A 349 13.51 -4.91 5.39
N GLY A 350 14.18 -3.85 5.84
CA GLY A 350 13.54 -2.79 6.61
C GLY A 350 13.68 -1.43 5.92
N VAL A 351 12.82 -0.50 6.32
CA VAL A 351 12.87 0.91 5.91
C VAL A 351 12.95 1.81 7.14
N SER A 352 13.68 2.91 7.02
CA SER A 352 13.69 4.01 7.99
C SER A 352 13.44 5.31 7.24
N VAL A 353 12.56 6.15 7.77
CA VAL A 353 12.15 7.39 7.10
C VAL A 353 12.81 8.57 7.78
N ARG A 354 13.76 9.20 7.09
CA ARG A 354 14.56 10.33 7.58
C ARG A 354 14.18 11.63 6.87
N LEU A 355 14.13 12.74 7.58
CA LEU A 355 13.81 14.05 7.00
C LEU A 355 14.99 14.63 6.23
N ALA A 356 14.74 15.11 5.00
CA ALA A 356 15.73 15.74 4.13
C ALA A 356 15.95 17.23 4.47
N ARG A 357 14.96 17.85 5.12
CA ARG A 357 14.97 19.24 5.57
C ARG A 357 14.06 19.42 6.78
N ASP A 358 14.04 20.61 7.34
CA ASP A 358 13.05 20.98 8.36
C ASP A 358 11.64 20.92 7.78
N ILE A 359 10.72 20.38 8.57
CA ILE A 359 9.29 20.19 8.24
C ILE A 359 8.47 20.97 9.25
N LYS A 360 7.50 21.75 8.77
CA LYS A 360 6.57 22.46 9.66
C LYS A 360 5.42 21.56 10.07
N ARG A 361 4.83 21.85 11.24
CA ARG A 361 3.58 21.23 11.67
C ARG A 361 2.54 21.26 10.53
N ASP A 362 1.80 20.17 10.40
CA ASP A 362 0.77 19.95 9.37
C ASP A 362 1.29 19.89 7.91
N GLU A 363 2.61 19.97 7.69
CA GLU A 363 3.20 19.69 6.38
C GLU A 363 3.22 18.18 6.11
N GLN A 364 2.99 17.81 4.84
CA GLN A 364 3.02 16.42 4.40
C GLN A 364 4.46 15.90 4.29
N LEU A 365 4.70 14.67 4.74
CA LEU A 365 5.95 13.95 4.46
C LEU A 365 5.82 13.25 3.10
N GLN A 366 6.77 13.52 2.21
CA GLN A 366 6.77 13.07 0.82
C GLN A 366 8.15 12.52 0.44
N ILE A 367 8.15 11.34 -0.16
CA ILE A 367 9.31 10.66 -0.74
C ILE A 367 9.29 10.82 -2.27
N THR A 368 10.35 10.39 -2.97
CA THR A 368 10.30 10.26 -4.43
C THR A 368 10.04 8.81 -4.81
N TYR A 369 9.21 8.59 -5.83
CA TYR A 369 8.85 7.27 -6.36
C TYR A 369 9.62 6.96 -7.65
N CYS A 370 10.25 7.98 -8.24
CA CYS A 370 10.99 7.88 -9.49
C CYS A 370 12.40 8.42 -9.29
N ASP A 371 13.28 8.12 -10.26
CA ASP A 371 14.64 8.64 -10.25
C ASP A 371 14.60 10.18 -10.40
N PRO A 372 15.08 10.93 -9.40
CA PRO A 372 15.03 12.39 -9.41
C PRO A 372 15.93 13.02 -10.49
N ARG A 373 16.88 12.26 -11.07
CA ARG A 373 17.80 12.72 -12.13
C ARG A 373 17.13 12.80 -13.50
N TRP A 374 16.00 12.11 -13.68
CA TRP A 374 15.25 12.17 -14.92
C TRP A 374 14.62 13.55 -15.13
N LYS A 375 14.46 13.94 -16.41
CA LYS A 375 13.72 15.15 -16.80
C LYS A 375 12.22 14.99 -16.51
N ARG A 376 11.51 16.12 -16.44
CA ARG A 376 10.08 16.20 -16.12
C ARG A 376 9.24 15.24 -16.94
N GLU A 377 9.44 15.18 -18.24
CA GLU A 377 8.65 14.35 -19.15
C GLU A 377 8.77 12.88 -18.78
N THR A 378 10.00 12.41 -18.55
CA THR A 378 10.28 11.02 -18.14
C THR A 378 9.71 10.71 -16.76
N ARG A 379 9.87 11.62 -15.77
CA ARG A 379 9.28 11.44 -14.44
C ARG A 379 7.75 11.37 -14.51
N GLN A 380 7.11 12.27 -15.25
CA GLN A 380 5.66 12.29 -15.41
C GLN A 380 5.15 11.05 -16.14
N GLN A 381 5.87 10.59 -17.18
CA GLN A 381 5.51 9.38 -17.90
C GLN A 381 5.59 8.16 -16.97
N TYR A 382 6.68 8.02 -16.23
CA TYR A 382 6.85 6.93 -15.27
C TYR A 382 5.75 6.93 -14.20
N LEU A 383 5.44 8.10 -13.59
CA LEU A 383 4.38 8.20 -12.58
C LEU A 383 2.98 7.91 -13.14
N ARG A 384 2.71 8.26 -14.40
CA ARG A 384 1.43 7.94 -15.06
C ARG A 384 1.31 6.45 -15.36
N THR A 385 2.38 5.79 -15.82
CA THR A 385 2.33 4.38 -16.18
C THR A 385 2.39 3.48 -14.94
N GLU A 386 3.24 3.80 -13.96
CA GLU A 386 3.45 2.94 -12.79
C GLU A 386 2.55 3.28 -11.59
N TYR A 387 2.19 4.55 -11.41
CA TYR A 387 1.43 4.98 -10.23
C TYR A 387 0.07 5.61 -10.58
N LEU A 388 -0.26 5.70 -11.87
CA LEU A 388 -1.55 6.15 -12.37
C LEU A 388 -1.94 7.57 -11.94
N PHE A 389 -0.95 8.44 -11.74
CA PHE A 389 -1.22 9.85 -11.42
C PHE A 389 -0.27 10.81 -12.15
N THR A 390 -0.69 12.07 -12.25
CA THR A 390 0.15 13.17 -12.75
C THR A 390 0.64 14.01 -11.58
N CYS A 391 1.95 14.15 -11.44
CA CYS A 391 2.53 14.91 -10.34
C CYS A 391 2.32 16.42 -10.52
N LYS A 392 1.86 17.09 -9.47
CA LYS A 392 1.65 18.55 -9.43
C LYS A 392 2.57 19.27 -8.43
N CYS A 393 3.72 18.66 -8.08
CA CYS A 393 4.68 19.28 -7.17
C CYS A 393 5.36 20.51 -7.80
N LYS A 394 6.00 21.33 -6.97
CA LYS A 394 6.65 22.60 -7.38
C LYS A 394 7.61 22.44 -8.57
N ARG A 395 8.37 21.34 -8.65
CA ARG A 395 9.31 21.08 -9.78
C ARG A 395 8.60 20.71 -11.08
N CYS A 396 7.40 20.13 -10.99
CA CYS A 396 6.60 19.78 -12.17
C CYS A 396 5.76 20.95 -12.69
N THR A 397 5.39 21.88 -11.82
CA THR A 397 4.60 23.08 -12.18
C THR A 397 5.46 24.34 -12.39
N GLY A 398 6.68 24.37 -11.88
CA GLY A 398 7.64 25.47 -12.02
C GLY A 398 8.77 25.18 -13.01
N SER A 399 10.00 25.57 -12.68
CA SER A 399 11.22 25.20 -13.40
C SER A 399 11.63 23.75 -13.12
N ASP A 400 12.10 23.02 -14.14
CA ASP A 400 12.58 21.64 -13.99
C ASP A 400 14.05 21.60 -13.57
N ASP A 401 14.40 22.40 -12.56
CA ASP A 401 15.79 22.50 -12.13
C ASP A 401 16.25 21.15 -11.55
N ASN A 402 17.56 20.91 -11.63
CA ASN A 402 18.16 19.78 -10.93
C ASN A 402 17.98 19.94 -9.41
N LEU A 403 17.89 18.82 -8.70
CA LEU A 403 17.93 18.88 -7.24
C LEU A 403 19.28 19.43 -6.78
N SER A 404 19.31 20.10 -5.63
CA SER A 404 20.56 20.56 -5.04
C SER A 404 21.50 19.39 -4.76
N ASP A 405 22.81 19.64 -4.79
CA ASP A 405 23.82 18.62 -4.49
C ASP A 405 23.60 17.98 -3.11
N GLU A 406 23.18 18.78 -2.14
CA GLU A 406 22.82 18.30 -0.80
C GLU A 406 21.66 17.29 -0.84
N MET A 407 20.62 17.57 -1.62
CA MET A 407 19.48 16.65 -1.76
C MET A 407 19.90 15.38 -2.53
N MET A 408 20.72 15.51 -3.57
CA MET A 408 21.27 14.38 -4.31
C MET A 408 22.13 13.48 -3.43
N GLN A 409 22.99 14.06 -2.59
CA GLN A 409 23.78 13.33 -1.61
C GLN A 409 22.89 12.63 -0.58
N ALA A 410 21.88 13.33 -0.06
CA ALA A 410 20.97 12.78 0.93
C ALA A 410 20.17 11.57 0.39
N LEU A 411 19.85 11.57 -0.91
CA LEU A 411 19.19 10.48 -1.64
C LEU A 411 20.14 9.35 -2.07
N GLY A 412 21.44 9.44 -1.73
CA GLY A 412 22.43 8.42 -2.07
C GLY A 412 22.97 8.50 -3.51
N PHE A 413 22.76 9.62 -4.20
CA PHE A 413 23.24 9.87 -5.58
C PHE A 413 24.47 10.80 -5.64
N GLY A 414 25.11 11.09 -4.50
CA GLY A 414 26.35 11.88 -4.50
C GLY A 414 27.46 11.21 -5.31
N GLN A 415 28.27 12.00 -6.00
CA GLN A 415 29.53 11.50 -6.57
C GLN A 415 30.40 10.96 -5.43
N GLN A 416 30.93 9.75 -5.61
CA GLN A 416 31.98 9.21 -4.74
C GLN A 416 33.29 9.97 -4.92
#